data_AF-A0A0L0G0J2-F1
#
_entry.id   AF-A0A0L0G0J2-F1
#
_cell.length_a   1.000
_cell.length_b   1.000
_cell.length_c   1.000
_cell.angle_alpha   90.00
_cell.angle_beta   90.00
_cell.angle_gamma   90.00
#
_symmetry.space_group_name_H-M   'P 1'
#
loop_
_entity.id
_entity.type
_entity.pdbx_description
1 polymer ?
#
loop_
_entity_poly.entity_id
_entity_poly.type
_entity_poly.pdbx_seq_one_letter_code
_entity_poly.pdbx_strand_id
1 'polypeptide(L)'
;MMFEQMLPRTDSDSSGFSVFKGLLILMSVCGVGFVSLSDTHKSEDMGGQRKLQGDVIALISAAFYGAYLVFLEKKIGNEERCNMMMFFGFVGLCNIVLLSPVCIVMQILSSEAFVWPAARPFMYLCLNAIVGTVLSDYLWIYSTLLTSPLVATLGLSLTIPTAVMVDYLWGNVEIDSGFMLGMGLVLIAFVGINLASYMPLLKWLYEWVRSCAGVKVAYILLGYKPDASENMPTIHEV
;
A
#
# COMPACT_ATOMS: atom_id res chain seq x y z
N MET A 1 15.91 19.13 -4.80
CA MET A 1 16.34 20.18 -3.84
C MET A 1 15.20 20.99 -3.21
N MET A 2 14.38 21.82 -3.89
CA MET A 2 13.32 22.60 -3.18
C MET A 2 12.05 21.77 -2.84
N PHE A 3 11.67 20.80 -3.68
CA PHE A 3 10.54 19.90 -3.42
C PHE A 3 10.84 18.82 -2.36
N GLU A 4 12.10 18.45 -2.18
CA GLU A 4 12.53 17.49 -1.15
C GLU A 4 12.50 18.05 0.27
N GLN A 5 12.49 19.38 0.42
CA GLN A 5 12.33 20.04 1.73
C GLN A 5 10.86 20.22 2.14
N MET A 6 9.89 20.00 1.24
CA MET A 6 8.46 20.13 1.54
C MET A 6 7.82 18.83 2.06
N LEU A 7 8.41 17.67 1.77
CA LEU A 7 7.99 16.41 2.36
C LEU A 7 8.89 16.17 3.57
N PRO A 8 8.43 16.44 4.81
CA PRO A 8 9.22 16.11 5.98
C PRO A 8 9.52 14.61 5.88
N ARG A 9 10.79 14.29 5.70
CA ARG A 9 11.30 12.95 5.90
C ARG A 9 10.86 12.61 7.32
N THR A 10 9.92 11.67 7.46
CA THR A 10 9.55 11.20 8.80
C THR A 10 10.80 10.53 9.30
N ASP A 11 11.54 11.22 10.16
CA ASP A 11 12.79 10.71 10.69
C ASP A 11 12.54 9.30 11.20
N SER A 12 13.43 8.41 10.77
CA SER A 12 13.49 7.01 11.15
C SER A 12 13.61 6.80 12.68
N ASP A 13 13.62 7.87 13.47
CA ASP A 13 13.60 7.88 14.95
C ASP A 13 12.18 7.85 15.56
N SER A 14 11.11 7.98 14.77
CA SER A 14 9.71 7.74 15.23
C SER A 14 9.23 6.30 15.00
N SER A 15 10.16 5.38 14.75
CA SER A 15 10.00 3.98 14.32
C SER A 15 9.43 3.05 15.40
N GLY A 16 8.51 3.51 16.23
CA GLY A 16 7.68 2.66 17.07
C GLY A 16 6.46 2.19 16.28
N PHE A 17 6.29 0.88 16.12
CA PHE A 17 5.00 0.33 15.73
C PHE A 17 3.99 0.64 16.83
N SER A 18 3.12 1.61 16.57
CA SER A 18 2.06 2.01 17.49
C SER A 18 0.86 1.09 17.31
N VAL A 19 0.22 0.71 18.42
CA VAL A 19 -1.00 -0.14 18.40
C VAL A 19 -2.07 0.49 17.52
N PHE A 20 -2.15 1.82 17.51
CA PHE A 20 -3.05 2.56 16.63
C PHE A 20 -2.77 2.34 15.13
N LYS A 21 -1.49 2.36 14.71
CA LYS A 21 -1.11 2.04 13.31
C LYS A 21 -1.49 0.60 12.96
N GLY A 22 -1.30 -0.33 13.90
CA GLY A 22 -1.74 -1.72 13.75
C GLY A 22 -3.25 -1.87 13.57
N LEU A 23 -4.05 -1.14 14.35
CA LEU A 23 -5.51 -1.15 14.22
C LEU A 23 -5.97 -0.61 12.86
N LEU A 24 -5.35 0.46 12.35
CA LEU A 24 -5.65 1.00 11.03
C LEU A 24 -5.32 0.02 9.90
N ILE A 25 -4.21 -0.72 10.02
CA ILE A 25 -3.86 -1.77 9.05
C ILE A 25 -4.89 -2.89 9.07
N LEU A 26 -5.27 -3.39 10.25
CA LEU A 26 -6.31 -4.42 10.38
C LEU A 26 -7.64 -3.95 9.79
N MET A 27 -7.99 -2.68 9.99
CA MET A 27 -9.18 -2.07 9.41
C MET A 27 -9.13 -2.04 7.87
N SER A 28 -7.97 -1.69 7.28
CA SER A 28 -7.76 -1.76 5.83
C SER A 28 -7.89 -3.18 5.30
N VAL A 29 -7.27 -4.17 5.95
CA VAL A 29 -7.35 -5.59 5.57
C VAL A 29 -8.79 -6.10 5.62
N CYS A 30 -9.54 -5.76 6.68
CA CYS A 30 -10.97 -6.08 6.78
C CYS A 30 -11.77 -5.41 5.65
N GLY A 31 -11.48 -4.15 5.32
CA GLY A 31 -12.12 -3.43 4.22
C GLY A 31 -11.92 -4.10 2.87
N VAL A 32 -10.68 -4.49 2.55
CA VAL A 32 -10.36 -5.25 1.33
C VAL A 32 -11.05 -6.62 1.34
N GLY A 33 -11.11 -7.29 2.49
CA GLY A 33 -11.84 -8.55 2.65
C GLY A 33 -13.33 -8.42 2.36
N PHE A 34 -13.98 -7.37 2.88
CA PHE A 34 -15.40 -7.08 2.59
C PHE A 34 -15.63 -6.82 1.11
N VAL A 35 -14.78 -6.00 0.48
CA VAL A 35 -14.85 -5.76 -0.97
C VAL A 35 -14.75 -7.08 -1.76
N SER A 36 -13.78 -7.93 -1.43
CA SER A 36 -13.56 -9.20 -2.12
C SER A 36 -14.68 -10.22 -1.91
N LEU A 37 -15.29 -10.26 -0.72
CA LEU A 37 -16.45 -11.11 -0.43
C LEU A 37 -17.70 -10.65 -1.21
N SER A 38 -17.93 -9.34 -1.29
CA SER A 38 -19.03 -8.77 -2.08
C SER A 38 -18.89 -9.08 -3.57
N ASP A 39 -17.66 -9.09 -4.11
CA ASP A 39 -17.42 -9.52 -5.50
C ASP A 39 -17.67 -11.03 -5.69
N THR A 40 -17.35 -11.85 -4.68
CA THR A 40 -17.52 -13.31 -4.76
C THR A 40 -18.98 -13.74 -4.87
N HIS A 41 -19.92 -13.00 -4.27
CA HIS A 41 -21.37 -13.29 -4.36
C HIS A 41 -21.93 -13.19 -5.79
N LYS A 42 -21.21 -12.54 -6.73
CA LYS A 42 -21.58 -12.49 -8.14
C LYS A 42 -20.95 -13.63 -8.97
N SER A 43 -20.13 -14.49 -8.36
CA SER A 43 -19.26 -15.47 -9.05
C SER A 43 -19.24 -16.83 -8.35
N GLU A 44 -20.40 -17.39 -7.99
CA GLU A 44 -20.47 -18.70 -7.31
C GLU A 44 -20.30 -19.93 -8.22
N ASP A 45 -20.21 -19.77 -9.54
CA ASP A 45 -19.93 -20.88 -10.45
C ASP A 45 -18.44 -20.95 -10.79
N MET A 46 -17.66 -21.76 -10.05
CA MET A 46 -16.57 -22.65 -10.53
C MET A 46 -15.49 -22.95 -9.45
N GLY A 47 -15.44 -24.19 -8.95
CA GLY A 47 -14.19 -24.90 -8.63
C GLY A 47 -13.48 -24.66 -7.28
N GLY A 48 -14.06 -25.13 -6.16
CA GLY A 48 -13.50 -24.96 -4.80
C GLY A 48 -12.11 -25.57 -4.51
N GLN A 49 -11.60 -26.52 -5.31
CA GLN A 49 -10.33 -27.19 -5.01
C GLN A 49 -9.09 -26.47 -5.60
N ARG A 50 -9.25 -25.72 -6.70
CA ARG A 50 -8.15 -24.91 -7.27
C ARG A 50 -7.95 -23.59 -6.52
N LYS A 51 -8.99 -23.13 -5.80
CA LYS A 51 -8.98 -21.90 -5.00
C LYS A 51 -7.93 -21.96 -3.89
N LEU A 52 -7.88 -23.07 -3.13
CA LEU A 52 -6.96 -23.22 -2.00
C LEU A 52 -5.48 -23.20 -2.43
N GLN A 53 -5.13 -23.84 -3.55
CA GLN A 53 -3.75 -23.84 -4.04
C GLN A 53 -3.32 -22.43 -4.48
N GLY A 54 -4.21 -21.68 -5.14
CA GLY A 54 -3.99 -20.29 -5.49
C GLY A 54 -3.78 -19.40 -4.26
N ASP A 55 -4.64 -19.55 -3.24
CA ASP A 55 -4.57 -18.76 -2.00
C ASP A 55 -3.23 -19.00 -1.27
N VAL A 56 -2.76 -20.25 -1.18
CA VAL A 56 -1.46 -20.57 -0.56
C VAL A 56 -0.30 -19.92 -1.32
N ILE A 57 -0.29 -20.00 -2.66
CA ILE A 57 0.76 -19.40 -3.48
C ILE A 57 0.74 -17.86 -3.36
N ALA A 58 -0.44 -17.25 -3.29
CA ALA A 58 -0.62 -15.81 -3.08
C ALA A 58 -0.15 -15.35 -1.70
N LEU A 59 -0.38 -16.13 -0.64
CA LEU A 59 0.13 -15.82 0.70
C LEU A 59 1.66 -15.90 0.75
N ILE A 60 2.24 -16.91 0.09
CA ILE A 60 3.69 -17.04 -0.02
C ILE A 60 4.27 -15.83 -0.76
N SER A 61 3.69 -15.44 -1.90
CA SER A 61 4.17 -14.28 -2.67
C SER A 61 4.04 -12.97 -1.88
N ALA A 62 2.95 -12.77 -1.14
CA ALA A 62 2.75 -11.62 -0.27
C ALA A 62 3.83 -11.54 0.83
N ALA A 63 4.20 -12.66 1.44
CA ALA A 63 5.27 -12.71 2.44
C ALA A 63 6.63 -12.34 1.85
N PHE A 64 6.98 -12.88 0.68
CA PHE A 64 8.21 -12.52 -0.03
C PHE A 64 8.22 -11.05 -0.47
N TYR A 65 7.10 -10.53 -0.95
CA TYR A 65 6.97 -9.12 -1.31
C TYR A 65 7.19 -8.22 -0.09
N GLY A 66 6.52 -8.50 1.03
CA GLY A 66 6.73 -7.74 2.27
C GLY A 66 8.18 -7.80 2.76
N ALA A 67 8.82 -8.97 2.72
CA ALA A 67 10.24 -9.09 3.05
C ALA A 67 11.12 -8.25 2.09
N TYR A 68 10.86 -8.30 0.78
CA TYR A 68 11.54 -7.49 -0.21
C TYR A 68 11.43 -6.00 0.09
N LEU A 69 10.24 -5.49 0.44
CA LEU A 69 10.04 -4.09 0.78
C LEU A 69 10.92 -3.63 1.94
N VAL A 70 10.96 -4.42 3.02
CA VAL A 70 11.77 -4.12 4.21
C VAL A 70 13.27 -4.17 3.89
N PHE A 71 13.70 -5.17 3.12
CA PHE A 71 15.10 -5.24 2.69
C PHE A 71 15.48 -4.09 1.77
N LEU A 72 14.59 -3.69 0.86
CA LEU A 72 14.80 -2.61 -0.09
C LEU A 72 14.93 -1.27 0.64
N GLU A 73 14.01 -0.96 1.56
CA GLU A 73 14.08 0.24 2.40
C GLU A 73 15.38 0.28 3.22
N LYS A 74 15.71 -0.83 3.89
CA LYS A 74 16.91 -0.92 4.74
C LYS A 74 18.21 -0.77 3.95
N LYS A 75 18.25 -1.26 2.71
CA LYS A 75 19.48 -1.28 1.89
C LYS A 75 19.66 0.01 1.08
N ILE A 76 18.57 0.61 0.61
CA ILE A 76 18.64 1.87 -0.14
C ILE A 76 18.90 3.02 0.84
N GLY A 77 18.05 3.21 1.86
CA GLY A 77 18.24 4.11 3.03
C GLY A 77 18.46 5.60 2.77
N ASN A 78 19.20 5.96 1.73
CA ASN A 78 19.48 7.30 1.25
C ASN A 78 19.47 7.29 -0.28
N GLU A 79 18.62 8.13 -0.88
CA GLU A 79 18.43 8.22 -2.33
C GLU A 79 19.75 8.43 -3.09
N GLU A 80 20.68 9.20 -2.51
CA GLU A 80 21.99 9.49 -3.10
C GLU A 80 22.90 8.24 -3.26
N ARG A 81 22.60 7.13 -2.58
CA ARG A 81 23.44 5.92 -2.64
C ARG A 81 23.11 5.01 -3.82
N CYS A 82 21.98 5.20 -4.49
CA CYS A 82 21.55 4.31 -5.56
C CYS A 82 20.96 5.08 -6.74
N ASN A 83 21.51 4.87 -7.93
CA ASN A 83 20.85 5.34 -9.15
C ASN A 83 19.63 4.46 -9.42
N MET A 84 18.42 4.94 -9.05
CA MET A 84 17.17 4.19 -9.22
C MET A 84 16.96 3.71 -10.67
N MET A 85 17.40 4.47 -11.66
CA MET A 85 17.26 4.09 -13.07
C MET A 85 18.10 2.84 -13.41
N MET A 86 19.33 2.74 -12.90
CA MET A 86 20.15 1.53 -13.07
C MET A 86 19.59 0.33 -12.29
N PHE A 87 19.04 0.58 -11.09
CA PHE A 87 18.39 -0.47 -10.30
C PHE A 87 17.20 -1.07 -11.07
N PHE A 88 16.27 -0.23 -11.56
CA PHE A 88 15.13 -0.69 -12.35
C PHE A 88 15.55 -1.31 -13.69
N GLY A 89 16.61 -0.81 -14.34
CA GLY A 89 17.18 -1.44 -15.53
C GLY A 89 17.68 -2.87 -15.25
N PHE A 90 18.36 -3.08 -14.12
CA PHE A 90 18.83 -4.40 -13.71
C PHE A 90 17.67 -5.34 -13.30
N VAL A 91 16.66 -4.82 -12.59
CA VAL A 91 15.44 -5.58 -12.28
C VAL A 91 14.71 -6.00 -13.56
N GLY A 92 14.60 -5.10 -14.53
CA GLY A 92 14.03 -5.38 -15.86
C GLY A 92 14.83 -6.45 -16.61
N LEU A 93 16.17 -6.36 -16.61
CA LEU A 93 17.03 -7.38 -17.20
C LEU A 93 16.84 -8.76 -16.53
N CYS A 94 16.83 -8.80 -15.20
CA CYS A 94 16.56 -10.02 -14.44
C CYS A 94 15.17 -10.59 -14.77
N ASN A 95 14.14 -9.75 -14.89
CA ASN A 95 12.81 -10.19 -15.30
C ASN A 95 12.84 -10.79 -16.71
N ILE A 96 13.52 -10.19 -17.69
CA ILE A 96 13.64 -10.77 -19.03
C ILE A 96 14.35 -12.14 -18.96
N VAL A 97 15.47 -12.23 -18.24
CA VAL A 97 16.26 -13.47 -18.17
C VAL A 97 15.55 -14.58 -17.39
N LEU A 98 14.82 -14.25 -16.32
CA LEU A 98 14.15 -15.23 -15.45
C LEU A 98 12.74 -15.59 -15.94
N LEU A 99 11.95 -14.64 -16.46
CA LEU A 99 10.61 -14.95 -16.99
C LEU A 99 10.65 -15.52 -18.41
N SER A 100 11.61 -15.12 -19.27
CA SER A 100 11.70 -15.66 -20.63
C SER A 100 11.69 -17.20 -20.69
N PRO A 101 12.48 -17.94 -19.89
CA PRO A 101 12.43 -19.39 -19.90
C PRO A 101 11.12 -19.94 -19.34
N VAL A 102 10.46 -19.26 -18.40
CA VAL A 102 9.14 -19.68 -17.87
C VAL A 102 8.09 -19.66 -18.97
N CYS A 103 8.08 -18.63 -19.82
CA CYS A 103 7.19 -18.55 -20.98
C CYS A 103 7.45 -19.71 -21.97
N ILE A 104 8.71 -20.05 -22.23
CA ILE A 104 9.08 -21.16 -23.12
C ILE A 104 8.63 -22.51 -22.54
N VAL A 105 8.81 -22.72 -21.24
CA VAL A 105 8.37 -23.93 -20.55
C VAL A 105 6.85 -24.09 -20.63
N MET A 106 6.09 -23.01 -20.42
CA MET A 106 4.62 -23.05 -20.56
C MET A 106 4.16 -23.36 -21.98
N GLN A 107 4.86 -22.84 -23.00
CA GLN A 107 4.60 -23.15 -24.41
C GLN A 107 4.78 -24.65 -24.70
N ILE A 108 5.87 -25.25 -24.20
CA ILE A 108 6.16 -26.68 -24.39
C ILE A 108 5.12 -27.55 -23.68
N LEU A 109 4.65 -27.11 -22.50
CA LEU A 109 3.63 -27.81 -21.73
C LEU A 109 2.22 -27.73 -22.35
N SER A 110 2.06 -27.07 -23.51
CA SER A 110 0.80 -26.92 -24.25
C SER A 110 -0.34 -26.29 -23.43
N SER A 111 0.00 -25.53 -22.40
CA SER A 111 -0.99 -24.91 -21.50
C SER A 111 -1.57 -23.62 -22.07
N GLU A 112 -0.84 -22.93 -22.96
CA GLU A 112 -1.32 -21.78 -23.76
C GLU A 112 -0.59 -21.74 -25.13
N ALA A 113 -1.33 -21.51 -26.21
CA ALA A 113 -0.73 -21.29 -27.53
C ALA A 113 -0.28 -19.84 -27.65
N PHE A 114 1.03 -19.58 -27.74
CA PHE A 114 1.54 -18.24 -28.04
C PHE A 114 1.08 -17.78 -29.43
N VAL A 115 0.01 -16.99 -29.45
CA VAL A 115 -0.49 -16.28 -30.62
C VAL A 115 0.02 -14.86 -30.55
N TRP A 116 0.65 -14.39 -31.63
CA TRP A 116 1.09 -13.00 -31.70
C TRP A 116 -0.13 -12.07 -31.61
N PRO A 117 -0.16 -11.13 -30.65
CA PRO A 117 -1.32 -10.27 -30.46
C PRO A 117 -1.53 -9.35 -31.67
N ALA A 118 -2.79 -9.05 -31.98
CA ALA A 118 -3.12 -8.05 -32.99
C ALA A 118 -2.55 -6.67 -32.61
N ALA A 119 -2.35 -5.80 -33.62
CA ALA A 119 -1.66 -4.51 -33.44
C ALA A 119 -2.28 -3.60 -32.36
N ARG A 120 -3.61 -3.64 -32.17
CA ARG A 120 -4.31 -2.83 -31.15
C ARG A 120 -4.05 -3.32 -29.72
N PRO A 121 -4.31 -4.59 -29.34
CA PRO A 121 -3.91 -5.12 -28.04
C PRO A 121 -2.42 -4.97 -27.74
N PHE A 122 -1.55 -5.15 -28.75
CA PHE A 122 -0.12 -4.94 -28.59
C PHE A 122 0.21 -3.49 -28.19
N MET A 123 -0.44 -2.50 -28.83
CA MET A 123 -0.27 -1.08 -28.46
C MET A 123 -0.70 -0.80 -27.02
N TYR A 124 -1.86 -1.33 -26.58
CA TYR A 124 -2.32 -1.16 -25.20
C TYR A 124 -1.40 -1.86 -24.19
N LEU A 125 -0.87 -3.02 -24.54
CA LEU A 125 0.11 -3.74 -23.72
C LEU A 125 1.40 -2.93 -23.57
N CYS A 126 1.93 -2.38 -24.66
CA CYS A 126 3.11 -1.49 -24.62
C CYS A 126 2.85 -0.24 -23.78
N LEU A 127 1.67 0.37 -23.91
CA LEU A 127 1.31 1.55 -23.11
C LEU A 127 1.23 1.20 -21.62
N ASN A 128 0.59 0.09 -21.27
CA ASN A 128 0.52 -0.38 -19.89
C ASN A 128 1.90 -0.75 -19.33
N ALA A 129 2.77 -1.35 -20.14
CA ALA A 129 4.13 -1.65 -19.73
C ALA A 129 4.90 -0.36 -19.38
N ILE A 130 4.86 0.66 -20.25
CA ILE A 130 5.62 1.90 -20.02
C ILE A 130 5.02 2.70 -18.86
N VAL A 131 3.71 2.94 -18.89
CA VAL A 131 3.04 3.84 -17.94
C VAL A 131 2.61 3.11 -16.67
N GLY A 132 1.94 1.97 -16.82
CA GLY A 132 1.33 1.23 -15.72
C GLY A 132 2.32 0.43 -14.88
N THR A 133 3.47 0.02 -15.44
CA THR A 133 4.50 -0.71 -14.68
C THR A 133 5.75 0.12 -14.47
N VAL A 134 6.52 0.46 -15.51
CA VAL A 134 7.83 1.11 -15.34
C VAL A 134 7.73 2.45 -14.61
N LEU A 135 6.85 3.35 -15.07
CA LEU A 135 6.68 4.66 -14.44
C LEU A 135 6.00 4.54 -13.06
N SER A 136 4.98 3.69 -12.95
CA SER A 136 4.25 3.47 -11.69
C SER A 136 5.15 2.93 -10.59
N ASP A 137 5.95 1.89 -10.87
CA ASP A 137 6.85 1.26 -9.90
C ASP A 137 7.97 2.22 -9.49
N TYR A 138 8.48 3.03 -10.44
CA TYR A 138 9.46 4.08 -10.15
C TYR A 138 8.90 5.10 -9.14
N LEU A 139 7.70 5.62 -9.41
CA LEU A 139 7.02 6.56 -8.51
C LEU A 139 6.68 5.93 -7.16
N TRP A 140 6.33 4.65 -7.15
CA TRP A 140 6.01 3.92 -5.93
C TRP A 140 7.25 3.71 -5.04
N ILE A 141 8.42 3.34 -5.60
CA ILE A 141 9.67 3.30 -4.83
C ILE A 141 10.04 4.69 -4.33
N TYR A 142 9.92 5.71 -5.18
CA TYR A 142 10.22 7.09 -4.78
C TYR A 142 9.33 7.55 -3.61
N SER A 143 8.02 7.26 -3.67
CA SER A 143 7.09 7.51 -2.56
C SER A 143 7.47 6.74 -1.29
N THR A 144 7.88 5.49 -1.45
CA THR A 144 8.31 4.62 -0.35
C THR A 144 9.56 5.16 0.35
N LEU A 145 10.51 5.71 -0.41
CA LEU A 145 11.74 6.30 0.13
C LEU A 145 11.50 7.64 0.83
N LEU A 146 10.57 8.45 0.32
CA LEU A 146 10.21 9.75 0.91
C LEU A 146 9.34 9.63 2.17
N THR A 147 8.52 8.59 2.26
CA THR A 147 7.56 8.40 3.38
C THR A 147 7.94 7.18 4.22
N SER A 148 7.27 6.06 4.01
CA SER A 148 7.63 4.74 4.52
C SER A 148 6.92 3.68 3.67
N PRO A 149 7.42 2.43 3.59
CA PRO A 149 6.74 1.37 2.86
C PRO A 149 5.32 1.10 3.38
N LEU A 150 5.06 1.33 4.66
CA LEU A 150 3.75 1.15 5.27
C LEU A 150 2.73 2.15 4.72
N VAL A 151 3.08 3.44 4.65
CA VAL A 151 2.19 4.46 4.09
C VAL A 151 2.02 4.27 2.58
N ALA A 152 3.10 3.93 1.87
CA ALA A 152 3.06 3.67 0.43
C ALA A 152 2.18 2.46 0.06
N THR A 153 2.27 1.35 0.81
CA THR A 153 1.43 0.15 0.58
C THR A 153 -0.04 0.39 0.92
N LEU A 154 -0.35 1.16 1.97
CA LEU A 154 -1.73 1.60 2.22
C LEU A 154 -2.22 2.55 1.10
N GLY A 155 -1.34 3.35 0.50
CA GLY A 155 -1.64 4.12 -0.72
C GLY A 155 -2.02 3.24 -1.90
N LEU A 156 -1.32 2.12 -2.13
CA LEU A 156 -1.70 1.15 -3.17
C LEU A 156 -3.08 0.53 -2.92
N SER A 157 -3.49 0.34 -1.65
CA SER A 157 -4.83 -0.15 -1.35
C SER A 157 -5.95 0.81 -1.78
N LEU A 158 -5.65 2.11 -1.90
CA LEU A 158 -6.56 3.13 -2.43
C LEU A 158 -6.88 2.94 -3.92
N THR A 159 -6.04 2.19 -4.65
CA THR A 159 -6.34 1.82 -6.04
C THR A 159 -7.62 1.01 -6.15
N ILE A 160 -7.97 0.20 -5.15
CA ILE A 160 -9.20 -0.62 -5.14
C ILE A 160 -10.46 0.27 -5.16
N PRO A 161 -10.69 1.17 -4.18
CA PRO A 161 -11.87 2.03 -4.20
C PRO A 161 -11.86 3.00 -5.40
N THR A 162 -10.69 3.44 -5.86
CA THR A 162 -10.58 4.31 -7.04
C THR A 162 -11.01 3.57 -8.31
N ALA A 163 -10.58 2.31 -8.48
CA ALA A 163 -10.96 1.49 -9.62
C ALA A 163 -12.48 1.30 -9.68
N VAL A 164 -13.11 0.99 -8.54
CA VAL A 164 -14.57 0.78 -8.57
C VAL A 164 -15.37 2.07 -8.66
N MET A 165 -14.86 3.18 -8.12
CA MET A 165 -15.46 4.49 -8.38
C MET A 165 -15.49 4.78 -9.89
N VAL A 166 -14.41 4.44 -10.59
CA VAL A 166 -14.29 4.58 -12.03
C VAL A 166 -15.27 3.65 -12.76
N ASP A 167 -15.36 2.38 -12.35
CA ASP A 167 -16.30 1.41 -12.95
C ASP A 167 -17.77 1.79 -12.74
N TYR A 168 -18.10 2.36 -11.58
CA TYR A 168 -19.42 2.90 -11.29
C TYR A 168 -19.77 4.10 -12.19
N LEU A 169 -18.82 5.04 -12.38
CA LEU A 169 -19.02 6.20 -13.26
C LEU A 169 -19.24 5.79 -14.73
N TRP A 170 -18.61 4.70 -15.16
CA TRP A 170 -18.83 4.13 -16.50
C TRP A 170 -20.09 3.27 -16.61
N GLY A 171 -20.83 3.08 -15.51
CA GLY A 171 -22.09 2.31 -15.50
C GLY A 171 -21.90 0.79 -15.56
N ASN A 172 -20.70 0.29 -15.28
CA ASN A 172 -20.37 -1.14 -15.41
C ASN A 172 -20.75 -1.96 -14.16
N VAL A 173 -20.96 -1.32 -13.01
CA VAL A 173 -21.13 -2.01 -11.73
C VAL A 173 -22.22 -1.35 -10.89
N GLU A 174 -23.17 -2.16 -10.41
CA GLU A 174 -24.09 -1.78 -9.34
C GLU A 174 -23.39 -1.96 -7.98
N ILE A 175 -23.37 -0.87 -7.19
CA ILE A 175 -22.75 -0.82 -5.87
C ILE A 175 -23.66 -1.51 -4.85
N ASP A 176 -23.17 -2.61 -4.30
CA ASP A 176 -23.80 -3.25 -3.13
C ASP A 176 -23.40 -2.53 -1.83
N SER A 177 -24.26 -2.67 -0.82
CA SER A 177 -24.06 -2.14 0.53
C SER A 177 -22.75 -2.64 1.19
N GLY A 178 -22.37 -3.91 1.00
CA GLY A 178 -21.12 -4.46 1.52
C GLY A 178 -19.89 -3.86 0.85
N PHE A 179 -19.99 -3.58 -0.45
CA PHE A 179 -18.94 -2.94 -1.22
C PHE A 179 -18.68 -1.50 -0.75
N MET A 180 -19.74 -0.73 -0.49
CA MET A 180 -19.64 0.64 0.04
C MET A 180 -19.03 0.68 1.44
N LEU A 181 -19.36 -0.28 2.30
CA LEU A 181 -18.76 -0.42 3.63
C LEU A 181 -17.26 -0.73 3.53
N GLY A 182 -16.88 -1.69 2.69
CA GLY A 182 -15.48 -2.07 2.47
C GLY A 182 -14.63 -0.90 1.95
N MET A 183 -15.13 -0.15 0.97
CA MET A 183 -14.48 1.08 0.49
C MET A 183 -14.30 2.12 1.58
N GLY A 184 -15.34 2.34 2.40
CA GLY A 184 -15.30 3.29 3.52
C GLY A 184 -14.21 2.91 4.54
N LEU A 185 -14.08 1.62 4.86
CA LEU A 185 -13.03 1.12 5.76
C LEU A 185 -11.62 1.39 5.22
N VAL A 186 -11.38 1.11 3.93
CA VAL A 186 -10.07 1.36 3.29
C VAL A 186 -9.74 2.85 3.27
N LEU A 187 -10.71 3.71 2.94
CA LEU A 187 -10.54 5.17 2.94
C LEU A 187 -10.23 5.71 4.33
N ILE A 188 -10.97 5.27 5.36
CA ILE A 188 -10.74 5.69 6.74
C ILE A 188 -9.35 5.23 7.21
N ALA A 189 -8.94 4.01 6.88
CA ALA A 189 -7.62 3.51 7.23
C ALA A 189 -6.49 4.32 6.56
N PHE A 190 -6.64 4.65 5.27
CA PHE A 190 -5.67 5.46 4.53
C PHE A 190 -5.59 6.89 5.06
N VAL A 191 -6.73 7.57 5.27
CA VAL A 191 -6.73 8.92 5.84
C VAL A 191 -6.16 8.89 7.26
N GLY A 192 -6.59 7.91 8.06
CA GLY A 192 -6.14 7.74 9.44
C GLY A 192 -4.63 7.54 9.56
N ILE A 193 -4.00 6.73 8.69
CA ILE A 193 -2.55 6.49 8.77
C ILE A 193 -1.73 7.70 8.34
N ASN A 194 -2.18 8.40 7.29
CA ASN A 194 -1.52 9.63 6.83
C ASN A 194 -1.61 10.68 7.92
N LEU A 195 -2.81 10.85 8.49
CA LEU A 195 -3.07 11.85 9.51
C LEU A 195 -2.42 11.50 10.87
N ALA A 196 -2.19 10.22 11.17
CA ALA A 196 -1.36 9.79 12.30
C ALA A 196 0.13 10.02 12.07
N SER A 197 0.56 10.06 10.80
CA SER A 197 1.93 10.36 10.41
C SER A 197 2.20 11.88 10.48
N TYR A 198 1.18 12.71 10.26
CA TYR A 198 1.24 14.15 10.53
C TYR A 198 0.91 14.44 12.02
N MET A 199 1.86 15.01 12.76
CA MET A 199 1.77 15.30 14.21
C MET A 199 0.47 15.94 14.77
N PRO A 200 -0.30 16.81 14.09
CA PRO A 200 -1.43 17.51 14.73
C PRO A 200 -2.60 16.62 15.18
N LEU A 201 -2.95 15.56 14.43
CA LEU A 201 -4.08 14.71 14.82
C LEU A 201 -3.69 13.69 15.88
N LEU A 202 -2.45 13.22 15.82
CA LEU A 202 -1.89 12.35 16.86
C LEU A 202 -1.86 13.07 18.21
N LYS A 203 -1.50 14.38 18.22
CA LYS A 203 -1.61 15.24 19.41
C LYS A 203 -3.04 15.33 19.93
N TRP A 204 -4.01 15.67 19.06
CA TRP A 204 -5.42 15.78 19.45
C TRP A 204 -5.99 14.46 19.98
N LEU A 205 -5.71 13.35 19.30
CA LEU A 205 -6.16 12.01 19.70
C LEU A 205 -5.49 11.58 21.01
N TYR A 206 -4.21 11.91 21.20
CA TYR A 206 -3.51 11.67 22.47
C TYR A 206 -4.15 12.42 23.62
N GLU A 207 -4.52 13.69 23.45
CA GLU A 207 -5.22 14.46 24.47
C GLU A 207 -6.61 13.92 24.76
N TRP A 208 -7.34 13.51 23.72
CA TRP A 208 -8.67 12.90 23.88
C TRP A 208 -8.61 11.56 24.60
N VAL A 209 -7.71 10.65 24.19
CA VAL A 209 -7.50 9.35 24.85
C VAL A 209 -6.93 9.54 26.26
N ARG A 210 -6.06 10.53 26.48
CA ARG A 210 -5.62 10.93 27.83
C ARG A 210 -6.80 11.34 28.70
N SER A 211 -7.75 12.10 28.14
CA SER A 211 -8.95 12.56 28.84
C SER A 211 -9.91 11.40 29.17
N CYS A 212 -10.09 10.44 28.27
CA CYS A 212 -11.01 9.32 28.46
C CYS A 212 -10.42 8.14 29.24
N ALA A 213 -9.15 7.76 29.00
CA ALA A 213 -8.55 6.50 29.44
C ALA A 213 -7.23 6.66 30.22
N GLY A 214 -6.74 7.88 30.39
CA GLY A 214 -5.56 8.20 31.20
C GLY A 214 -4.21 8.06 30.48
N VAL A 215 -3.17 8.67 31.08
CA VAL A 215 -1.85 8.91 30.46
C VAL A 215 -1.12 7.61 30.10
N LYS A 216 -1.18 6.58 30.95
CA LYS A 216 -0.50 5.29 30.69
C LYS A 216 -1.10 4.56 29.49
N VAL A 217 -2.42 4.63 29.34
CA VAL A 217 -3.16 3.98 28.24
C VAL A 217 -2.92 4.74 26.93
N ALA A 218 -2.97 6.07 26.97
CA ALA A 218 -2.65 6.91 25.82
C ALA A 218 -1.22 6.67 25.30
N TYR A 219 -0.25 6.52 26.21
CA TYR A 219 1.14 6.23 25.82
C TYR A 219 1.30 4.85 25.18
N ILE A 220 0.66 3.80 25.73
CA ILE A 220 0.73 2.44 25.17
C ILE A 220 0.01 2.36 23.82
N LEU A 221 -1.15 3.01 23.67
CA LEU A 221 -1.96 2.93 22.46
C LEU A 221 -1.40 3.74 21.30
N LEU A 222 -0.87 4.93 21.58
CA LEU A 222 -0.46 5.88 20.54
C LEU A 222 1.06 5.93 20.35
N GLY A 223 1.86 5.50 21.33
CA GLY A 223 3.32 5.55 21.27
C GLY A 223 3.89 6.97 21.23
N TYR A 224 3.03 7.99 21.41
CA TYR A 224 3.39 9.39 21.35
C TYR A 224 4.01 9.81 22.69
N LYS A 225 5.28 10.19 22.66
CA LYS A 225 5.97 10.79 23.81
C LYS A 225 5.86 12.32 23.65
N PRO A 226 5.04 13.02 24.43
CA PRO A 226 4.98 14.48 24.34
C PRO A 226 6.36 15.04 24.71
N ASP A 227 6.88 15.93 23.86
CA ASP A 227 8.11 16.66 24.16
C ASP A 227 7.92 17.42 25.48
N ALA A 228 8.87 17.25 26.40
CA ALA A 228 8.82 17.85 27.73
C ALA A 228 8.82 19.39 27.71
N SER A 229 8.99 20.03 26.55
CA SER A 229 8.99 21.48 26.36
C SER A 229 7.61 22.09 26.11
N GLU A 230 6.54 21.31 25.91
CA GLU A 230 5.18 21.84 25.69
C GLU A 230 4.30 21.90 26.96
N ASN A 231 4.85 21.57 28.14
CA ASN A 231 4.19 21.84 29.42
C ASN A 231 4.79 23.08 30.10
N MET A 232 4.40 24.26 29.64
CA MET A 232 4.33 25.43 30.52
C MET A 232 3.04 26.19 30.22
N PRO A 233 2.02 26.14 31.10
CA PRO A 233 0.94 27.11 31.03
C PRO A 233 1.51 28.47 31.43
N THR A 234 1.67 29.40 30.50
CA THR A 234 1.78 30.81 30.87
C THR A 234 0.39 31.32 31.20
N ILE A 235 -0.07 31.01 32.40
CA ILE A 235 -1.01 31.86 33.12
C ILE A 235 -0.15 32.83 33.95
N HIS A 236 -0.05 34.07 33.47
CA HIS A 236 0.06 35.27 34.28
C HIS A 236 -0.87 36.27 33.56
N GLU A 237 -2.08 36.51 34.05
CA GLU A 237 -2.39 37.69 34.88
C GLU A 237 -1.48 38.87 34.53
N VAL A 238 -1.94 39.78 33.67
CA VAL A 238 -2.64 41.04 34.01
C VAL A 238 -3.54 41.44 32.84
#